data_AF-K1TNJ7-F1
#
_entry.id   AF-K1TNJ7-F1
#
_cell.length_a   1.000
_cell.length_b   1.000
_cell.length_c   1.000
_cell.angle_alpha   90.00
_cell.angle_beta   90.00
_cell.angle_gamma   90.00
#
_symmetry.space_group_name_H-M   'P 1'
#
loop_
_entity.id
_entity.type
_entity.pdbx_description
1 polymer ?
#
loop_
_entity_poly.entity_id
_entity_poly.type
_entity_poly.pdbx_seq_one_letter_code
_entity_poly.pdbx_strand_id
1 'polypeptide(L)'
;MSLLGQGTYSTMLILIAFNFFNMIPKSLDEAAMIDGAGSFRVFYHIAVRLSISTILVVFLFSFVFNWNETYTTNTMLGDALTLVPAKLALFDNGSTGATGNVVNEANRMAATLISIAPLLALYMVVQKQFIQGIENTGITGE
;
A
#
# COMPACT_ATOMS: atom_id res chain seq x y z
N MET A 1 20.36 1.95 -3.19
CA MET A 1 18.97 1.48 -3.00
C MET A 1 17.95 2.59 -2.75
N SER A 2 18.31 3.82 -2.33
CA SER A 2 17.33 4.93 -2.32
C SER A 2 17.08 5.53 -3.72
N LEU A 3 18.04 5.44 -4.64
CA LEU A 3 17.94 5.95 -6.01
C LEU A 3 17.11 5.04 -6.95
N LEU A 4 16.95 3.76 -6.62
CA LEU A 4 16.27 2.75 -7.43
C LEU A 4 14.83 2.57 -6.94
N GLY A 5 13.95 3.56 -7.17
CA GLY A 5 12.48 3.44 -7.02
C GLY A 5 11.92 3.26 -5.59
N GLN A 6 12.42 2.30 -4.82
CA GLN A 6 11.97 1.98 -3.45
C GLN A 6 12.15 3.14 -2.47
N GLY A 7 13.22 3.91 -2.61
CA GLY A 7 13.42 5.15 -1.83
C GLY A 7 12.35 6.19 -2.14
N THR A 8 11.98 6.35 -3.42
CA THR A 8 10.95 7.29 -3.86
C THR A 8 9.57 6.90 -3.34
N TYR A 9 9.21 5.61 -3.41
CA TYR A 9 7.96 5.10 -2.84
C TYR A 9 7.90 5.34 -1.34
N SER A 10 8.96 5.02 -0.61
CA SER A 10 9.05 5.26 0.83
C SER A 10 8.95 6.76 1.15
N THR A 11 9.56 7.62 0.34
CA THR A 11 9.52 9.08 0.52
C THR A 11 8.11 9.63 0.34
N MET A 12 7.39 9.19 -0.71
CA MET A 12 6.00 9.56 -0.95
C MET A 12 5.11 9.17 0.24
N LEU A 13 5.24 7.94 0.75
CA LEU A 13 4.46 7.45 1.88
C LEU A 13 4.72 8.26 3.16
N ILE A 14 5.99 8.58 3.43
CA ILE A 14 6.38 9.42 4.57
C ILE A 14 5.79 10.83 4.42
N LEU A 15 5.84 11.42 3.22
CA LEU A 15 5.28 12.74 2.96
C LEU A 15 3.75 12.76 3.16
N ILE A 16 3.04 11.73 2.72
CA ILE A 16 1.58 11.62 2.95
C ILE A 16 1.30 11.61 4.46
N ALA A 17 1.99 10.75 5.21
CA ALA A 17 1.82 10.67 6.66
C ALA A 17 2.17 11.99 7.35
N PHE A 18 3.28 12.62 6.95
CA PHE A 18 3.75 13.89 7.52
C PHE A 18 2.78 15.04 7.26
N ASN A 19 2.26 15.17 6.03
CA ASN A 19 1.27 16.19 5.71
C ASN A 19 -0.01 16.01 6.52
N PHE A 20 -0.46 14.76 6.71
CA PHE A 20 -1.63 14.48 7.54
C PHE A 20 -1.40 14.83 9.02
N PHE A 21 -0.25 14.45 9.60
CA PHE A 21 0.05 14.79 10.99
C PHE A 21 0.11 16.31 11.22
N ASN A 22 0.62 17.08 10.25
CA ASN A 22 0.62 18.55 10.33
C ASN A 22 -0.78 19.19 10.23
N MET A 23 -1.76 18.44 9.72
CA MET A 23 -3.14 18.88 9.62
C MET A 23 -3.91 18.72 10.94
N ILE A 24 -3.38 17.93 11.88
CA ILE A 24 -3.96 17.77 13.21
C ILE A 24 -3.76 19.08 14.01
N PRO A 25 -4.83 19.71 14.51
CA PRO A 25 -4.71 20.96 15.24
C PRO A 25 -4.02 20.74 16.59
N LYS A 26 -3.01 21.57 16.89
CA LYS A 26 -2.22 21.51 18.13
C LYS A 26 -3.05 21.69 19.41
N SER A 27 -4.23 22.32 19.30
CA SER A 27 -5.14 22.51 20.43
C SER A 27 -5.63 21.19 21.03
N LEU A 28 -5.71 20.11 20.25
CA LEU A 28 -6.06 18.78 20.75
C LEU A 28 -4.96 18.22 21.67
N ASP A 29 -3.69 18.43 21.30
CA ASP A 29 -2.56 18.00 22.09
C ASP A 29 -2.45 18.81 23.39
N GLU A 30 -2.64 20.13 23.31
CA GLU A 30 -2.65 21.03 24.46
C GLU A 30 -3.78 20.71 25.45
N ALA A 31 -4.99 20.44 24.96
CA ALA A 31 -6.13 20.03 25.79
C ALA A 31 -5.84 18.72 26.52
N ALA A 32 -5.29 17.72 25.82
CA ALA A 32 -4.94 16.44 26.43
C ALA A 32 -3.83 16.56 27.49
N MET A 33 -2.87 17.47 27.27
CA MET A 33 -1.83 17.77 28.26
C MET A 33 -2.41 18.47 29.50
N ILE A 34 -3.39 19.37 29.32
CA ILE A 34 -4.12 20.01 30.45
C ILE A 34 -4.89 18.95 31.25
N ASP A 35 -5.46 17.95 30.59
CA ASP A 35 -6.13 16.79 31.23
C ASP A 35 -5.14 15.79 31.89
N GLY A 36 -3.85 16.10 31.91
CA GLY A 36 -2.81 15.28 32.55
C GLY A 36 -2.38 14.06 31.73
N ALA A 37 -2.70 14.01 30.43
CA ALA A 37 -2.19 12.94 29.56
C ALA A 37 -0.68 13.16 29.28
N GLY A 38 0.13 12.13 29.56
CA GLY A 38 1.54 12.13 29.16
C GLY A 38 1.72 12.03 27.63
N SER A 39 2.85 12.49 27.10
CA SER A 39 3.11 12.60 25.65
C SER A 39 2.86 11.32 24.85
N PHE A 40 3.18 10.15 25.43
CA PHE A 40 2.92 8.86 24.75
C PHE A 40 1.42 8.56 24.63
N ARG A 41 0.62 8.93 25.63
CA ARG A 41 -0.84 8.74 25.61
C ARG A 41 -1.49 9.66 24.58
N VAL A 42 -1.05 10.93 24.50
CA VAL A 42 -1.45 11.91 23.49
C VAL A 42 -1.17 11.36 22.08
N PHE A 43 0.07 10.92 21.83
CA PHE A 43 0.45 10.35 20.53
C PHE A 43 -0.44 9.17 20.12
N TYR A 44 -0.62 8.18 21.00
CA TYR A 44 -1.37 6.97 20.63
C TYR A 44 -2.88 7.20 20.53
N HIS A 45 -3.48 7.98 21.44
CA HIS A 45 -4.94 8.15 21.49
C HIS A 45 -5.44 9.26 20.56
N ILE A 46 -4.64 10.28 20.28
CA ILE A 46 -5.03 11.41 19.43
C ILE A 46 -4.40 11.23 18.06
N ALA A 47 -3.07 11.34 17.95
CA ALA A 47 -2.40 11.35 16.66
C ALA A 47 -2.61 10.04 15.87
N VAL A 48 -2.39 8.87 16.48
CA VAL A 48 -2.56 7.58 15.78
C VAL A 48 -4.03 7.29 15.45
N ARG A 49 -4.96 7.60 16.35
CA ARG A 49 -6.38 7.31 16.14
C ARG A 49 -6.99 8.16 15.03
N LEU A 50 -6.65 9.45 14.99
CA LEU A 50 -7.07 10.35 13.91
C LEU A 50 -6.41 9.97 12.59
N SER A 51 -5.15 9.51 12.62
CA SER A 51 -4.41 9.06 11.44
C SER A 51 -4.78 7.68 10.95
N ILE A 52 -5.78 6.98 11.51
CA ILE A 52 -6.07 5.59 11.14
C ILE A 52 -6.40 5.45 9.65
N SER A 53 -7.18 6.39 9.09
CA SER A 53 -7.50 6.42 7.66
C SER A 53 -6.25 6.62 6.81
N THR A 54 -5.37 7.54 7.19
CA THR A 54 -4.10 7.81 6.49
C THR A 54 -3.13 6.64 6.58
N ILE A 55 -3.04 5.99 7.74
CA ILE A 55 -2.23 4.79 7.95
C ILE A 55 -2.68 3.68 7.02
N LEU A 56 -3.99 3.51 6.82
CA LEU A 56 -4.54 2.52 5.89
C LEU A 56 -4.22 2.86 4.43
N VAL A 57 -4.26 4.14 4.04
CA VAL A 57 -3.84 4.58 2.70
C VAL A 57 -2.36 4.25 2.47
N VAL A 58 -1.51 4.61 3.43
CA VAL A 58 -0.07 4.33 3.37
C VAL A 58 0.20 2.83 3.32
N PHE A 59 -0.51 2.04 4.12
CA PHE A 59 -0.43 0.59 4.14
C PHE A 59 -0.84 -0.01 2.78
N LEU A 60 -1.95 0.46 2.20
CA LEU A 60 -2.43 -0.02 0.90
C LEU A 60 -1.39 0.24 -0.19
N PHE A 61 -0.88 1.47 -0.30
CA PHE A 61 0.14 1.79 -1.29
C PHE A 61 1.43 0.98 -1.05
N SER A 62 1.87 0.85 0.20
CA SER A 62 3.03 0.03 0.55
C SER A 62 2.84 -1.44 0.14
N PHE A 63 1.65 -2.01 0.37
CA PHE A 63 1.33 -3.37 -0.03
C PHE A 63 1.33 -3.52 -1.55
N VAL A 64 0.68 -2.61 -2.28
CA VAL A 64 0.65 -2.61 -3.75
C VAL A 64 2.07 -2.55 -4.32
N PHE A 65 2.91 -1.65 -3.81
CA PHE A 65 4.28 -1.51 -4.28
C PHE A 65 5.11 -2.76 -4.00
N ASN A 66 5.07 -3.30 -2.78
CA ASN A 66 5.82 -4.51 -2.44
C ASN A 66 5.30 -5.75 -3.19
N TRP A 67 3.98 -5.85 -3.40
CA TRP A 67 3.38 -6.97 -4.12
C TRP A 67 3.78 -7.00 -5.60
N ASN A 68 3.86 -5.84 -6.24
CA ASN A 68 4.25 -5.72 -7.64
C ASN A 68 5.78 -5.68 -7.84
N GLU A 69 6.56 -5.60 -6.76
CA GLU A 69 8.01 -5.49 -6.82
C GLU A 69 8.67 -6.83 -7.16
N THR A 70 8.92 -7.05 -8.45
CA THR A 70 9.61 -8.24 -8.96
C THR A 70 11.07 -7.98 -9.32
N TYR A 71 11.42 -6.75 -9.69
CA TYR A 71 12.74 -6.40 -10.19
C TYR A 71 13.84 -6.55 -9.13
N THR A 72 13.65 -5.91 -7.97
CA THR A 72 14.62 -5.95 -6.86
C THR A 72 14.73 -7.37 -6.30
N THR A 73 13.60 -8.06 -6.14
CA THR A 73 13.58 -9.43 -5.61
C THR A 73 14.33 -10.39 -6.54
N ASN A 74 14.08 -10.35 -7.85
CA ASN A 74 14.81 -11.18 -8.82
C ASN A 74 16.30 -10.82 -8.87
N THR A 75 16.65 -9.53 -8.74
CA THR A 75 18.05 -9.09 -8.73
C THR A 75 18.80 -9.55 -7.49
N MET A 76 18.16 -9.56 -6.32
CA MET A 76 18.80 -9.91 -5.04
C MET A 76 18.76 -11.41 -4.73
N LEU A 77 17.67 -12.11 -5.07
CA LEU A 77 17.48 -13.52 -4.77
C LEU A 77 17.74 -14.44 -5.97
N GLY A 78 17.86 -13.90 -7.18
CA GLY A 78 18.02 -14.69 -8.39
C GLY A 78 16.85 -15.67 -8.58
N ASP A 79 17.19 -16.95 -8.67
CA ASP A 79 16.24 -18.05 -8.93
C ASP A 79 15.77 -18.77 -7.64
N ALA A 80 16.22 -18.33 -6.46
CA ALA A 80 15.92 -19.02 -5.20
C ALA A 80 14.46 -18.88 -4.75
N LEU A 81 13.78 -17.79 -5.14
CA LEU A 81 12.37 -17.56 -4.83
C LEU A 81 11.65 -16.99 -6.06
N THR A 82 10.76 -17.78 -6.63
CA THR A 82 9.94 -17.34 -7.76
C THR A 82 8.64 -16.69 -7.26
N LEU A 83 8.55 -15.37 -7.37
CA LEU A 83 7.34 -14.62 -7.03
C LEU A 83 6.19 -14.93 -8.00
N VAL A 84 4.95 -14.89 -7.51
CA VAL A 84 3.74 -15.12 -8.34
C VAL A 84 3.66 -14.14 -9.53
N PRO A 85 3.92 -12.83 -9.38
CA PRO A 85 3.93 -11.91 -10.52
C PRO A 85 5.12 -12.15 -11.47
N ALA A 86 6.26 -12.64 -10.96
CA ALA A 86 7.43 -12.96 -11.78
C ALA A 86 7.18 -14.19 -12.66
N LYS A 87 6.39 -15.17 -12.18
CA LYS A 87 5.98 -16.33 -12.99
C LYS A 87 5.08 -15.95 -14.17
N LEU A 88 4.36 -14.83 -14.10
CA LEU A 88 3.54 -14.36 -15.20
C LEU A 88 4.38 -14.04 -16.46
N ALA A 89 5.59 -13.48 -16.27
CA ALA A 89 6.51 -13.17 -17.37
C ALA A 89 7.09 -14.43 -18.06
N LEU A 90 7.09 -15.58 -17.39
CA LEU A 90 7.52 -16.85 -17.96
C LEU A 90 6.51 -17.39 -18.98
N PHE A 91 5.21 -17.11 -18.78
CA PHE A 91 4.18 -17.49 -19.75
C PHE A 91 4.35 -16.75 -21.09
N ASP A 92 4.91 -15.53 -21.10
CA ASP A 92 5.18 -14.78 -22.34
C ASP A 92 6.31 -15.40 -23.18
N ASN A 93 7.22 -16.18 -22.59
CA ASN A 93 8.38 -16.76 -23.28
C ASN A 93 8.17 -18.22 -23.73
N GLY A 94 7.05 -18.86 -23.35
CA GLY A 94 6.89 -20.31 -23.41
C GLY A 94 6.29 -20.93 -24.68
N SER A 95 5.85 -20.17 -25.69
CA SER A 95 5.14 -20.79 -26.84
C SER A 95 5.48 -20.17 -28.20
N THR A 96 6.47 -20.74 -28.89
CA THR A 96 6.77 -20.47 -30.31
C THR A 96 5.99 -21.35 -31.29
N GLY A 97 4.78 -21.82 -30.92
CA GLY A 97 3.97 -22.75 -31.73
C GLY A 97 2.50 -22.35 -31.85
N ALA A 98 1.98 -22.32 -33.08
CA ALA A 98 0.66 -21.80 -33.45
C ALA A 98 -0.55 -22.44 -32.71
N THR A 99 -0.44 -23.68 -32.23
CA THR A 99 -1.51 -24.37 -31.48
C THR A 99 -1.37 -24.19 -29.96
N GLY A 100 -0.18 -23.85 -29.47
CA GLY A 100 0.09 -23.58 -28.04
C GLY A 100 -0.31 -22.19 -27.58
N ASN A 101 -0.42 -21.22 -28.51
CA ASN A 101 -0.73 -19.82 -28.19
C ASN A 101 -2.09 -19.62 -27.51
N VAL A 102 -3.13 -20.37 -27.88
CA VAL A 102 -4.47 -20.19 -27.31
C VAL A 102 -4.57 -20.72 -25.87
N VAL A 103 -3.89 -21.84 -25.59
CA VAL A 103 -3.80 -22.43 -24.24
C VAL A 103 -2.91 -21.59 -23.33
N ASN A 104 -1.84 -21.02 -23.90
CA ASN A 104 -0.98 -20.09 -23.17
C ASN A 104 -1.73 -18.81 -22.79
N GLU A 105 -2.55 -18.26 -23.70
CA GLU A 105 -3.36 -17.06 -23.42
C GLU A 105 -4.37 -17.30 -22.29
N ALA A 106 -5.10 -18.42 -22.30
CA ALA A 106 -6.04 -18.78 -21.24
C ALA A 106 -5.32 -18.95 -19.88
N ASN A 107 -4.16 -19.60 -19.88
CA ASN A 107 -3.36 -19.78 -18.66
C ASN A 107 -2.79 -18.45 -18.14
N ARG A 108 -2.38 -17.55 -19.04
CA ARG A 108 -1.91 -16.19 -18.70
C ARG A 108 -3.01 -15.35 -18.08
N MET A 109 -4.22 -15.36 -18.64
CA MET A 109 -5.37 -14.65 -18.07
C MET A 109 -5.75 -15.20 -16.69
N ALA A 110 -5.74 -16.53 -16.51
CA ALA A 110 -6.01 -17.16 -15.22
C ALA A 110 -4.93 -16.81 -14.17
N ALA A 111 -3.65 -16.85 -14.54
CA ALA A 111 -2.54 -16.45 -13.66
C ALA A 111 -2.61 -14.96 -13.29
N THR A 112 -3.04 -14.10 -14.22
CA THR A 112 -3.26 -12.67 -13.97
C THR A 112 -4.37 -12.45 -12.94
N LEU A 113 -5.50 -13.17 -13.07
CA LEU A 113 -6.61 -13.12 -12.10
C LEU A 113 -6.15 -13.51 -10.69
N ILE A 114 -5.35 -14.57 -10.57
CA ILE A 114 -4.80 -15.01 -9.28
C ILE A 114 -3.83 -13.97 -8.70
N SER A 115 -3.01 -13.33 -9.55
CA SER A 115 -2.06 -12.31 -9.13
C SER A 115 -2.73 -11.04 -8.59
N ILE A 116 -3.87 -10.64 -9.15
CA ILE A 116 -4.62 -9.45 -8.71
C ILE A 116 -5.62 -9.74 -7.57
N ALA A 117 -6.01 -11.00 -7.36
CA ALA A 117 -6.98 -11.39 -6.33
C ALA A 117 -6.68 -10.85 -4.91
N PRO A 118 -5.44 -10.94 -4.37
CA PRO A 118 -5.14 -10.40 -3.04
C PRO A 118 -5.24 -8.86 -2.99
N LEU A 119 -4.92 -8.16 -4.08
CA LEU A 119 -5.10 -6.71 -4.17
C LEU A 119 -6.58 -6.33 -4.15
N LEU A 120 -7.43 -7.09 -4.85
CA LEU A 120 -8.88 -6.90 -4.82
C LEU A 120 -9.46 -7.17 -3.44
N ALA A 121 -9.03 -8.25 -2.79
CA ALA A 121 -9.45 -8.57 -1.43
C ALA A 121 -9.07 -7.45 -0.44
N LEU A 122 -7.83 -6.96 -0.51
CA LEU A 122 -7.37 -5.84 0.30
C LEU A 122 -8.20 -4.58 0.05
N TYR A 123 -8.45 -4.26 -1.22
CA TYR A 123 -9.25 -3.09 -1.59
C TYR A 123 -10.66 -3.14 -1.01
N MET A 124 -11.34 -4.30 -1.07
CA MET A 124 -12.68 -4.45 -0.48
C MET A 124 -12.73 -4.17 1.03
N VAL A 125 -11.66 -4.52 1.76
CA VAL A 125 -11.58 -4.23 3.20
C VAL A 125 -11.34 -2.73 3.45
N VAL A 126 -10.41 -2.13 2.70
CA VAL A 126 -9.98 -0.74 2.93
C VAL A 126 -10.98 0.29 2.37
N GLN A 127 -11.76 -0.06 1.35
CA GLN A 127 -12.68 0.86 0.65
C GLN A 127 -13.62 1.62 1.61
N LYS A 128 -14.19 0.95 2.62
CA LYS A 128 -15.09 1.60 3.59
C LYS A 128 -14.37 2.65 4.45
N GLN A 129 -13.14 2.36 4.87
CA GLN A 129 -12.35 3.27 5.71
C GLN A 129 -11.79 4.45 4.91
N PHE A 130 -11.56 4.24 3.61
CA PHE A 130 -11.17 5.30 2.69
C PHE A 130 -12.28 6.36 2.54
N ILE A 131 -13.53 5.92 2.41
CA ILE A 131 -14.71 6.80 2.34
C ILE A 131 -14.88 7.59 3.65
N GLN A 132 -14.82 6.91 4.80
CA GLN A 132 -14.92 7.56 6.13
C GLN A 132 -13.79 8.56 6.39
N GLY A 133 -12.58 8.28 5.88
CA GLY A 133 -11.46 9.21 5.98
C GLY A 133 -11.71 10.53 5.26
N ILE A 134 -12.25 10.47 4.04
CA ILE A 134 -12.59 11.65 3.25
C ILE A 134 -13.68 12.48 3.94
N GLU A 135 -14.71 11.82 4.49
CA GLU A 135 -15.81 12.48 5.20
C GLU A 135 -15.34 13.22 6.46
N ASN A 136 -14.49 12.60 7.28
CA ASN A 136 -13.93 13.25 8.49
C ASN A 136 -12.99 14.43 8.16
N THR A 137 -12.35 14.40 6.99
CA THR A 137 -11.48 15.49 6.53
C THR A 137 -12.30 16.68 6.00
N GLY A 138 -13.50 16.43 5.47
CA GLY A 138 -14.43 17.46 4.98
C GLY A 138 -15.21 18.20 6.08
N ILE A 139 -15.44 17.56 7.24
CA ILE A 139 -16.19 18.17 8.35
C ILE A 139 -15.35 19.19 9.16
N THR A 140 -14.01 19.13 9.09
CA THR A 140 -13.12 20.14 9.71
C THR A 140 -12.95 21.41 8.84
N GLY A 141 -13.71 21.52 7.74
CA GLY A 141 -13.69 22.67 6.82
C GLY A 141 -14.64 23.83 7.21
N GLU A 142 -15.34 23.74 8.34
CA GLU A 142 -16.10 24.84 8.97
C GLU A 142 -15.49 25.26 10.30
#